data_AF-A0A3D3W7U5-F1
#
_entry.id   AF-A0A3D3W7U5-F1
#
_cell.length_a   1.000
_cell.length_b   1.000
_cell.length_c   1.000
_cell.angle_alpha   90.00
_cell.angle_beta   90.00
_cell.angle_gamma   90.00
#
_symmetry.space_group_name_H-M   'P 1'
#
loop_
_entity.id
_entity.type
_entity.pdbx_description
1 polymer ?
#
loop_
_entity_poly.entity_id
_entity_poly.type
_entity_poly.pdbx_seq_one_letter_code
_entity_poly.pdbx_strand_id
1 'polypeptide(L)'
;MQYFVTAILLLSVSANAAPQQTRDPFTALQAQFQTQQLPALQKFCLDCHSATEQQGDLDLEQFRSVADIRRNPVPWQRAVELLDQQEMPPQDAEHQPSPAERQTLKNWIQAVLDADARANAGDPGPVVLRRLNNAELTATIHDLTGQPLSPASQFPVDSAAGEGFTNVGNSLVLSPALIQKYLDAARDVADHAMLLPAGIQFSPSTTARDWTNEKLAAIRSFYDRYCATTGGTPVNLQGVQFETNGGGRLPLERYLHALLNHREALRNGSIDIAAVAAAEKLSPRYLNTLWNALQDPTPSLLLDGLRQEFASAQPTDAVALTNRIAAWQQTLWRFTTIGHIGKRDGPKAWQIPSDPVDVRQEIRLPIPATSGTFRFWLATADAGDGHEHDVAVWSNPRFTAPGQPDLLLRDVRRAALELNQYRDRVIQTAAACLQAAAVVAAQPDQELTPERLTA
;
A
#
# COMPACT_ATOMS: atom_id res chain seq x y z
N MET A 1 -55.06 14.41 -51.79
CA MET A 1 -54.18 13.29 -51.39
C MET A 1 -54.64 12.85 -50.00
N GLN A 2 -55.32 11.71 -49.93
CA GLN A 2 -56.01 11.19 -48.74
C GLN A 2 -55.02 10.78 -47.64
N TYR A 3 -55.27 11.23 -46.42
CA TYR A 3 -54.59 10.79 -45.21
C TYR A 3 -55.20 9.45 -44.76
N PHE A 4 -54.45 8.37 -44.85
CA PHE A 4 -54.78 7.08 -44.25
C PHE A 4 -54.33 7.07 -42.78
N VAL A 5 -55.29 6.96 -41.87
CA VAL A 5 -55.07 6.71 -40.44
C VAL A 5 -55.10 5.20 -40.23
N THR A 6 -53.96 4.62 -39.89
CA THR A 6 -53.83 3.20 -39.56
C THR A 6 -54.10 3.01 -38.07
N ALA A 7 -55.24 2.42 -37.72
CA ALA A 7 -55.57 2.03 -36.36
C ALA A 7 -54.91 0.69 -36.02
N ILE A 8 -54.04 0.67 -35.01
CA ILE A 8 -53.44 -0.55 -34.45
C ILE A 8 -54.37 -1.08 -33.36
N LEU A 9 -54.98 -2.25 -33.59
CA LEU A 9 -55.76 -3.00 -32.60
C LEU A 9 -54.79 -3.77 -31.69
N LEU A 10 -54.69 -3.36 -30.42
CA LEU A 10 -54.03 -4.12 -29.36
C LEU A 10 -55.03 -5.11 -28.75
N LEU A 11 -54.91 -6.40 -29.11
CA LEU A 11 -55.62 -7.52 -28.48
C LEU A 11 -54.89 -7.91 -27.19
N SER A 12 -55.39 -7.43 -26.06
CA SER A 12 -54.98 -7.88 -24.72
C SER A 12 -55.63 -9.22 -24.39
N VAL A 13 -54.86 -10.31 -24.49
CA VAL A 13 -55.24 -11.63 -23.96
C VAL A 13 -55.14 -11.59 -22.44
N SER A 14 -56.28 -11.44 -21.76
CA SER A 14 -56.37 -11.59 -20.31
C SER A 14 -56.44 -13.07 -19.98
N ALA A 15 -55.33 -13.66 -19.52
CA ALA A 15 -55.34 -14.99 -18.95
C ALA A 15 -56.04 -14.94 -17.58
N ASN A 16 -57.32 -15.31 -17.54
CA ASN A 16 -58.02 -15.59 -16.28
C ASN A 16 -57.47 -16.89 -15.67
N ALA A 17 -56.36 -16.77 -14.95
CA ALA A 17 -56.00 -17.76 -13.94
C ALA A 17 -56.92 -17.53 -12.74
N ALA A 18 -58.02 -18.29 -12.67
CA ALA A 18 -58.81 -18.35 -11.46
C ALA A 18 -57.90 -18.85 -10.31
N PRO A 19 -57.87 -18.21 -9.14
CA PRO A 19 -57.12 -18.71 -8.01
C PRO A 19 -57.68 -20.08 -7.64
N GLN A 20 -56.84 -21.10 -7.75
CA GLN A 20 -57.08 -22.40 -7.14
C GLN A 20 -57.15 -22.14 -5.63
N GLN A 21 -58.36 -22.01 -5.09
CA GLN A 21 -58.56 -22.02 -3.65
C GLN A 21 -57.95 -23.32 -3.12
N THR A 22 -56.80 -23.21 -2.47
CA THR A 22 -56.20 -24.29 -1.70
C THR A 22 -57.21 -24.68 -0.63
N ARG A 23 -58.03 -25.70 -0.91
CA ARG A 23 -58.91 -26.28 0.11
C ARG A 23 -58.00 -26.74 1.23
N ASP A 24 -58.29 -26.28 2.44
CA ASP A 24 -57.61 -26.74 3.64
C ASP A 24 -57.65 -28.28 3.69
N PRO A 25 -56.50 -28.97 3.56
CA PRO A 25 -56.46 -30.43 3.53
C PRO A 25 -56.99 -31.02 4.84
N PHE A 26 -56.89 -30.29 5.96
CA PHE A 26 -57.31 -30.76 7.27
C PHE A 26 -58.83 -30.88 7.38
N THR A 27 -59.61 -30.05 6.67
CA THR A 27 -61.07 -30.17 6.66
C THR A 27 -61.53 -31.52 6.10
N ALA A 28 -60.93 -31.97 4.98
CA ALA A 28 -61.25 -33.26 4.39
C ALA A 28 -60.75 -34.44 5.25
N LEU A 29 -59.55 -34.32 5.80
CA LEU A 29 -58.97 -35.33 6.69
C LEU A 29 -59.77 -35.48 7.99
N GLN A 30 -60.28 -34.38 8.54
CA GLN A 30 -61.13 -34.39 9.74
C GLN A 30 -62.49 -35.05 9.48
N ALA A 31 -63.09 -34.83 8.31
CA ALA A 31 -64.33 -35.52 7.93
C ALA A 31 -64.10 -37.04 7.79
N GLN A 32 -62.98 -37.45 7.19
CA GLN A 32 -62.58 -38.86 7.10
C GLN A 32 -62.29 -39.47 8.48
N PHE A 33 -61.69 -38.70 9.39
CA PHE A 33 -61.47 -39.12 10.77
C PHE A 33 -62.77 -39.55 11.44
N GLN A 34 -63.79 -38.70 11.41
CA GLN A 34 -65.05 -38.96 12.09
C GLN A 34 -65.85 -40.11 11.46
N THR A 35 -65.84 -40.20 10.12
CA THR A 35 -66.73 -41.11 9.38
C THR A 35 -66.13 -42.49 9.12
N GLN A 36 -64.80 -42.61 9.03
CA GLN A 36 -64.13 -43.84 8.60
C GLN A 36 -63.07 -44.32 9.59
N GLN A 37 -62.22 -43.40 10.06
CA GLN A 37 -61.02 -43.80 10.81
C GLN A 37 -61.30 -44.01 12.29
N LEU A 38 -62.15 -43.19 12.92
CA LEU A 38 -62.54 -43.39 14.31
C LEU A 38 -63.23 -44.75 14.54
N PRO A 39 -64.18 -45.21 13.70
CA PRO A 39 -64.69 -46.57 13.79
C PRO A 39 -63.61 -47.64 13.58
N ALA A 40 -62.63 -47.41 12.69
CA ALA A 40 -61.54 -48.35 12.48
C ALA A 40 -60.61 -48.44 13.70
N LEU A 41 -60.28 -47.30 14.33
CA LEU A 41 -59.50 -47.25 15.57
C LEU A 41 -60.24 -47.94 16.71
N GLN A 42 -61.55 -47.69 16.84
CA GLN A 42 -62.40 -48.38 17.82
C GLN A 42 -62.40 -49.90 17.64
N LYS A 43 -62.39 -50.38 16.39
CA LYS A 43 -62.44 -51.80 16.06
C LYS A 43 -61.10 -52.52 16.20
N PHE A 44 -59.99 -51.84 15.87
CA PHE A 44 -58.68 -52.50 15.70
C PHE A 44 -57.62 -52.05 16.72
N CYS A 45 -57.81 -50.92 17.40
CA CYS A 45 -56.76 -50.29 18.21
C CYS A 45 -57.17 -50.04 19.66
N LEU A 46 -58.41 -49.63 19.92
CA LEU A 46 -58.83 -49.17 21.26
C LEU A 46 -59.03 -50.30 22.29
N ASP A 47 -59.10 -51.55 21.86
CA ASP A 47 -59.12 -52.70 22.79
C ASP A 47 -57.82 -52.79 23.61
N CYS A 48 -56.68 -52.35 23.04
CA CYS A 48 -55.35 -52.41 23.69
C CYS A 48 -54.70 -51.03 23.92
N HIS A 49 -55.16 -49.97 23.26
CA HIS A 49 -54.60 -48.62 23.32
C HIS A 49 -55.67 -47.56 23.66
N SER A 50 -56.32 -47.72 24.81
CA SER A 50 -57.35 -46.83 25.37
C SER A 50 -56.90 -46.20 26.68
N ALA A 51 -57.71 -45.31 27.26
CA ALA A 51 -57.42 -44.73 28.57
C ALA A 51 -57.35 -45.80 29.67
N THR A 52 -58.08 -46.90 29.52
CA THR A 52 -58.13 -48.02 30.47
C THR A 52 -57.06 -49.08 30.26
N GLU A 53 -56.72 -49.38 29.01
CA GLU A 53 -55.71 -50.39 28.64
C GLU A 53 -54.67 -49.69 27.75
N GLN A 54 -53.47 -49.43 28.29
CA GLN A 54 -52.43 -48.62 27.66
C GLN A 54 -51.21 -49.47 27.27
N GLN A 55 -51.41 -50.48 26.42
CA GLN A 55 -50.28 -51.31 25.99
C GLN A 55 -49.23 -50.45 25.28
N GLY A 56 -47.97 -50.62 25.67
CA GLY A 56 -46.87 -49.80 25.16
C GLY A 56 -46.96 -48.31 25.55
N ASP A 57 -47.57 -48.01 26.70
CA ASP A 57 -47.76 -46.64 27.23
C ASP A 57 -48.49 -45.69 26.26
N LEU A 58 -49.41 -46.24 25.47
CA LEU A 58 -50.15 -45.51 24.42
C LEU A 58 -51.65 -45.51 24.69
N ASP A 59 -52.20 -44.30 24.89
CA ASP A 59 -53.63 -44.02 24.88
C ASP A 59 -54.01 -43.31 23.57
N LEU A 60 -54.84 -43.95 22.73
CA LEU A 60 -55.34 -43.34 21.49
C LEU A 60 -56.64 -42.54 21.68
N GLU A 61 -57.36 -42.68 22.81
CA GLU A 61 -58.61 -41.95 23.08
C GLU A 61 -58.39 -40.45 23.35
N GLN A 62 -57.16 -40.07 23.70
CA GLN A 62 -56.78 -38.65 23.80
C GLN A 62 -56.83 -37.92 22.44
N PHE A 63 -56.76 -38.64 21.32
CA PHE A 63 -56.77 -38.05 19.98
C PHE A 63 -58.19 -38.00 19.40
N ARG A 64 -58.94 -36.94 19.74
CA ARG A 64 -60.35 -36.77 19.35
C ARG A 64 -60.54 -36.07 18.01
N SER A 65 -59.46 -35.60 17.41
CA SER A 65 -59.48 -34.85 16.16
C SER A 65 -58.13 -34.91 15.46
N VAL A 66 -58.11 -34.56 14.17
CA VAL A 66 -56.87 -34.30 13.42
C VAL A 66 -56.04 -33.21 14.10
N ALA A 67 -56.67 -32.22 14.74
CA ALA A 67 -55.94 -31.20 15.48
C ALA A 67 -55.16 -31.76 16.68
N ASP A 68 -55.67 -32.79 17.35
CA ASP A 68 -54.97 -33.45 18.45
C ASP A 68 -53.80 -34.29 17.94
N ILE A 69 -53.98 -34.96 16.80
CA ILE A 69 -52.90 -35.70 16.11
C ILE A 69 -51.76 -34.75 15.74
N ARG A 70 -52.08 -33.56 15.22
CA ARG A 70 -51.10 -32.53 14.87
C ARG A 70 -50.34 -31.97 16.08
N ARG A 71 -50.97 -31.92 17.25
CA ARG A 71 -50.31 -31.49 18.49
C ARG A 71 -49.28 -32.51 19.00
N ASN A 72 -49.48 -33.80 18.70
CA ASN A 72 -48.57 -34.87 19.07
C ASN A 72 -48.49 -35.94 17.96
N PRO A 73 -47.71 -35.69 16.89
CA PRO A 73 -47.66 -36.59 15.73
C PRO A 73 -46.81 -37.84 15.94
N VAL A 74 -45.94 -37.87 16.96
CA VAL A 74 -44.94 -38.93 17.17
C VAL A 74 -45.57 -40.33 17.30
N PRO A 75 -46.63 -40.56 18.11
CA PRO A 75 -47.29 -41.86 18.18
C PRO A 75 -47.85 -42.33 16.84
N TRP A 76 -48.30 -41.39 16.00
CA TRP A 76 -48.88 -41.68 14.69
C TRP A 76 -47.83 -41.99 13.62
N GLN A 77 -46.65 -41.38 13.71
CA GLN A 77 -45.48 -41.78 12.90
C GLN A 77 -45.11 -43.23 13.19
N ARG A 78 -45.06 -43.60 14.47
CA ARG A 78 -44.80 -44.99 14.88
C ARG A 78 -45.91 -45.95 14.45
N ALA A 79 -47.17 -45.52 14.52
CA ALA A 79 -48.30 -46.32 14.05
C ALA A 79 -48.19 -46.64 12.54
N VAL A 80 -47.74 -45.70 11.71
CA VAL A 80 -47.49 -45.97 10.27
C VAL A 80 -46.45 -47.07 10.09
N GLU A 81 -45.34 -47.02 10.83
CA GLU A 81 -44.28 -48.04 10.77
C GLU A 81 -44.80 -49.42 11.17
N LEU A 82 -45.54 -49.50 12.28
CA LEU A 82 -46.09 -50.77 12.80
C LEU A 82 -47.19 -51.34 11.91
N LEU A 83 -48.03 -50.48 11.32
CA LEU A 83 -49.04 -50.89 10.34
C LEU A 83 -48.38 -51.40 9.05
N ASP A 84 -47.27 -50.80 8.62
CA ASP A 84 -46.50 -51.22 7.45
C ASP A 84 -45.82 -52.57 7.65
N GLN A 85 -45.23 -52.78 8.83
CA GLN A 85 -44.59 -54.04 9.23
C GLN A 85 -45.59 -55.13 9.60
N GLN A 86 -46.89 -54.81 9.64
CA GLN A 86 -47.97 -55.71 10.06
C GLN A 86 -47.83 -56.23 11.49
N GLU A 87 -47.13 -55.49 12.35
CA GLU A 87 -46.95 -55.85 13.76
C GLU A 87 -48.18 -55.47 14.60
N MET A 88 -48.95 -54.47 14.15
CA MET A 88 -50.18 -54.03 14.81
C MET A 88 -51.40 -54.14 13.87
N PRO A 89 -52.55 -54.61 14.36
CA PRO A 89 -52.79 -55.26 15.66
C PRO A 89 -52.04 -56.61 15.76
N PRO A 90 -51.66 -57.06 16.98
CA PRO A 90 -50.89 -58.30 17.16
C PRO A 90 -51.69 -59.53 16.72
N GLN A 91 -51.02 -60.63 16.38
CA GLN A 91 -51.64 -61.81 15.77
C GLN A 91 -52.77 -62.44 16.60
N ASP A 92 -52.76 -62.23 17.92
CA ASP A 92 -53.75 -62.70 18.89
C ASP A 92 -54.92 -61.72 19.13
N ALA A 93 -54.91 -60.54 18.48
CA ALA A 93 -56.03 -59.61 18.55
C ALA A 93 -57.31 -60.20 17.93
N GLU A 94 -58.45 -59.96 18.59
CA GLU A 94 -59.77 -60.45 18.17
C GLU A 94 -60.17 -59.96 16.78
N HIS A 95 -59.76 -58.73 16.43
CA HIS A 95 -60.06 -58.08 15.17
C HIS A 95 -58.79 -57.75 14.39
N GLN A 96 -58.66 -58.32 13.19
CA GLN A 96 -57.58 -58.01 12.25
C GLN A 96 -58.13 -57.24 11.04
N PRO A 97 -57.49 -56.14 10.62
CA PRO A 97 -57.90 -55.42 9.41
C PRO A 97 -57.52 -56.21 8.17
N SER A 98 -58.40 -56.22 7.16
CA SER A 98 -58.06 -56.70 5.82
C SER A 98 -56.92 -55.87 5.22
N PRO A 99 -56.20 -56.38 4.19
CA PRO A 99 -55.15 -55.60 3.52
C PRO A 99 -55.62 -54.23 3.02
N ALA A 100 -56.87 -54.13 2.55
CA ALA A 100 -57.46 -52.88 2.08
C ALA A 100 -57.79 -51.90 3.23
N GLU A 101 -58.31 -52.40 4.36
CA GLU A 101 -58.58 -51.58 5.55
C GLU A 101 -57.28 -51.04 6.16
N ARG A 102 -56.26 -51.91 6.30
CA ARG A 102 -54.93 -51.55 6.80
C ARG A 102 -54.28 -50.46 5.93
N GLN A 103 -54.32 -50.64 4.61
CA GLN A 103 -53.77 -49.66 3.67
C GLN A 103 -54.54 -48.33 3.72
N THR A 104 -55.87 -48.38 3.88
CA THR A 104 -56.71 -47.18 3.99
C THR A 104 -56.36 -46.38 5.24
N LEU A 105 -56.26 -47.05 6.39
CA LEU A 105 -55.87 -46.43 7.66
C LEU A 105 -54.45 -45.84 7.57
N LYS A 106 -53.48 -46.61 7.08
CA LYS A 106 -52.09 -46.17 6.89
C LYS A 106 -52.01 -44.93 5.99
N ASN A 107 -52.67 -44.96 4.84
CA ASN A 107 -52.67 -43.84 3.89
C ASN A 107 -53.28 -42.58 4.49
N TRP A 108 -54.34 -42.74 5.28
CA TRP A 108 -54.96 -41.61 5.95
C TRP A 108 -54.03 -41.00 7.01
N ILE A 109 -53.39 -41.82 7.85
CA ILE A 109 -52.42 -41.33 8.85
C ILE A 109 -51.26 -40.62 8.14
N GLN A 110 -50.71 -41.21 7.09
CA GLN A 110 -49.65 -40.58 6.28
C GLN A 110 -50.11 -39.24 5.69
N ALA A 111 -51.35 -39.16 5.18
CA ALA A 111 -51.88 -37.91 4.62
C ALA A 111 -52.04 -36.81 5.68
N VAL A 112 -52.39 -37.17 6.92
CA VAL A 112 -52.41 -36.23 8.05
C VAL A 112 -51.00 -35.74 8.38
N LEU A 113 -50.04 -36.65 8.51
CA LEU A 113 -48.64 -36.33 8.83
C LEU A 113 -47.99 -35.48 7.73
N ASP A 114 -48.23 -35.82 6.46
CA ASP A 114 -47.75 -35.05 5.31
C ASP A 114 -48.36 -33.64 5.25
N ALA A 115 -49.66 -33.53 5.50
CA ALA A 115 -50.34 -32.24 5.53
C ALA A 115 -49.79 -31.36 6.67
N ASP A 116 -49.54 -31.94 7.85
CA ASP A 116 -48.94 -31.24 8.98
C ASP A 116 -47.49 -30.83 8.71
N ALA A 117 -46.66 -31.72 8.15
CA ALA A 117 -45.29 -31.42 7.76
C ALA A 117 -45.23 -30.28 6.72
N ARG A 118 -46.16 -30.26 5.75
CA ARG A 118 -46.28 -29.15 4.77
C ARG A 118 -46.76 -27.86 5.42
N ALA A 119 -47.70 -27.94 6.37
CA ALA A 119 -48.21 -26.77 7.07
C ALA A 119 -47.14 -26.11 7.96
N ASN A 120 -46.21 -26.91 8.50
CA ASN A 120 -45.08 -26.46 9.29
C ASN A 120 -43.78 -26.32 8.47
N ALA A 121 -43.85 -26.43 7.14
CA ALA A 121 -42.68 -26.35 6.29
C ALA A 121 -42.01 -24.97 6.41
N GLY A 122 -40.74 -24.95 6.81
CA GLY A 122 -39.97 -23.73 7.03
C GLY A 122 -39.82 -23.34 8.51
N ASP A 123 -40.55 -23.98 9.43
CA ASP A 123 -40.27 -23.91 10.86
C ASP A 123 -39.30 -25.04 11.24
N PRO A 124 -38.02 -24.76 11.54
CA PRO A 124 -37.06 -25.77 11.96
C PRO A 124 -37.32 -26.30 13.38
N GLY A 125 -38.39 -25.83 14.04
CA GLY A 125 -38.69 -26.09 15.43
C GLY A 125 -37.90 -25.17 16.37
N PRO A 126 -37.89 -25.50 17.68
CA PRO A 126 -37.17 -24.70 18.68
C PRO A 126 -35.67 -24.61 18.37
N VAL A 127 -35.18 -23.39 18.15
CA VAL A 127 -33.75 -23.13 17.96
C VAL A 127 -33.07 -23.08 19.33
N VAL A 128 -32.20 -24.05 19.60
CA VAL A 128 -31.40 -24.04 20.82
C VAL A 128 -30.25 -23.04 20.66
N LEU A 129 -30.11 -22.14 21.64
CA LEU A 129 -28.98 -21.23 21.73
C LEU A 129 -27.68 -22.03 21.67
N ARG A 130 -26.86 -21.75 20.66
CA ARG A 130 -25.58 -22.41 20.45
C ARG A 130 -24.44 -21.41 20.52
N ARG A 131 -23.30 -21.85 21.03
CA ARG A 131 -22.02 -21.15 20.80
C ARG A 131 -21.54 -21.39 19.37
N LEU A 132 -20.54 -20.60 18.96
CA LEU A 132 -19.72 -20.95 17.81
C LEU A 132 -18.88 -22.17 18.14
N ASN A 133 -18.79 -23.10 17.18
CA ASN A 133 -17.81 -24.18 17.25
C ASN A 133 -16.39 -23.60 17.07
N ASN A 134 -15.36 -24.41 17.33
CA ASN A 134 -13.97 -23.95 17.36
C ASN A 134 -13.51 -23.37 16.01
N ALA A 135 -13.97 -23.96 14.90
CA ALA A 135 -13.65 -23.48 13.56
C ALA A 135 -14.37 -22.16 13.24
N GLU A 136 -15.67 -22.08 13.55
CA GLU A 136 -16.49 -20.87 13.41
C GLU A 136 -15.93 -19.71 14.24
N LEU A 137 -15.52 -19.96 15.49
CA LEU A 137 -14.89 -18.94 16.35
C LEU A 137 -13.57 -18.45 15.75
N THR A 138 -12.72 -19.37 15.32
CA THR A 138 -11.40 -19.03 14.74
C THR A 138 -11.56 -18.20 13.48
N ALA A 139 -12.46 -18.60 12.58
CA ALA A 139 -12.78 -17.85 11.36
C ALA A 139 -13.37 -16.46 11.69
N THR A 140 -14.27 -16.38 12.66
CA THR A 140 -14.87 -15.10 13.08
C THR A 140 -13.82 -14.13 13.63
N ILE A 141 -12.89 -14.62 14.46
CA ILE A 141 -11.82 -13.78 15.01
C ILE A 141 -10.84 -13.37 13.92
N HIS A 142 -10.51 -14.26 12.98
CA HIS A 142 -9.72 -13.91 11.80
C HIS A 142 -10.39 -12.80 10.98
N ASP A 143 -11.69 -12.92 10.69
CA ASP A 143 -12.41 -11.95 9.88
C ASP A 143 -12.57 -10.59 10.58
N LEU A 144 -12.79 -10.58 11.89
CA LEU A 144 -12.91 -9.35 12.68
C LEU A 144 -11.57 -8.62 12.86
N THR A 145 -10.47 -9.35 13.00
CA THR A 145 -9.15 -8.77 13.29
C THR A 145 -8.27 -8.60 12.05
N GLY A 146 -8.55 -9.34 10.98
CA GLY A 146 -7.68 -9.50 9.82
C GLY A 146 -6.37 -10.22 10.14
N GLN A 147 -6.26 -10.87 11.31
CA GLN A 147 -5.06 -11.56 11.76
C GLN A 147 -5.28 -13.07 11.83
N PRO A 148 -4.27 -13.90 11.49
CA PRO A 148 -4.34 -15.37 11.56
C PRO A 148 -4.23 -15.90 13.00
N LEU A 149 -5.08 -15.40 13.90
CA LEU A 149 -5.15 -15.81 15.30
C LEU A 149 -5.89 -17.15 15.43
N SER A 150 -5.48 -17.99 16.38
CA SER A 150 -6.04 -19.32 16.61
C SER A 150 -6.57 -19.47 18.05
N PRO A 151 -7.62 -18.72 18.43
CA PRO A 151 -8.12 -18.63 19.80
C PRO A 151 -8.65 -19.96 20.35
N ALA A 152 -9.16 -20.84 19.49
CA ALA A 152 -9.73 -22.12 19.88
C ALA A 152 -8.69 -23.26 19.96
N SER A 153 -7.40 -22.99 19.77
CA SER A 153 -6.34 -24.01 19.71
C SER A 153 -6.21 -24.85 20.99
N GLN A 154 -6.58 -24.29 22.15
CA GLN A 154 -6.57 -24.98 23.44
C GLN A 154 -7.95 -25.46 23.90
N PHE A 155 -8.96 -25.37 23.03
CA PHE A 155 -10.32 -25.76 23.39
C PHE A 155 -10.47 -27.28 23.22
N PRO A 156 -11.35 -27.93 23.99
CA PRO A 156 -11.75 -29.30 23.69
C PRO A 156 -12.33 -29.39 22.28
N VAL A 157 -12.12 -30.54 21.63
CA VAL A 157 -12.72 -30.81 20.32
C VAL A 157 -14.24 -30.82 20.45
N ASP A 158 -14.93 -30.18 19.51
CA ASP A 158 -16.39 -30.18 19.46
C ASP A 158 -16.93 -31.56 19.11
N SER A 159 -17.94 -32.03 19.86
CA SER A 159 -18.59 -33.32 19.61
C SER A 159 -19.52 -33.26 18.40
N ALA A 160 -19.58 -34.35 17.64
CA ALA A 160 -20.37 -34.45 16.41
C ALA A 160 -21.83 -34.91 16.62
N ALA A 161 -22.36 -34.86 17.84
CA ALA A 161 -23.76 -35.14 18.18
C ALA A 161 -24.34 -36.52 17.75
N GLY A 162 -23.51 -37.44 17.25
CA GLY A 162 -23.97 -38.66 16.56
C GLY A 162 -24.29 -38.45 15.08
N GLU A 163 -24.80 -37.28 14.69
CA GLU A 163 -25.18 -36.92 13.32
C GLU A 163 -23.99 -36.51 12.41
N GLY A 164 -22.77 -36.44 12.96
CA GLY A 164 -21.56 -36.12 12.20
C GLY A 164 -21.27 -34.63 12.03
N PHE A 165 -22.10 -33.75 12.60
CA PHE A 165 -21.95 -32.29 12.50
C PHE A 165 -21.52 -31.68 13.83
N THR A 166 -20.51 -30.80 13.80
CA THR A 166 -19.97 -30.11 14.99
C THR A 166 -20.64 -28.77 15.28
N ASN A 167 -21.71 -28.41 14.57
CA ASN A 167 -22.48 -27.17 14.78
C ASN A 167 -23.88 -27.43 15.36
N VAL A 168 -24.17 -28.65 15.80
CA VAL A 168 -25.45 -29.03 16.41
C VAL A 168 -25.55 -28.41 17.81
N GLY A 169 -26.54 -27.52 18.01
CA GLY A 169 -26.68 -26.72 19.22
C GLY A 169 -26.72 -27.54 20.52
N ASN A 170 -27.49 -28.63 20.53
CA ASN A 170 -27.63 -29.50 21.72
C ASN A 170 -26.34 -30.23 22.12
N SER A 171 -25.35 -30.29 21.23
CA SER A 171 -24.05 -30.93 21.51
C SER A 171 -22.94 -29.94 21.84
N LEU A 172 -23.17 -28.64 21.64
CA LEU A 172 -22.22 -27.57 21.95
C LEU A 172 -22.37 -27.09 23.39
N VAL A 173 -22.05 -27.99 24.33
CA VAL A 173 -22.12 -27.70 25.77
C VAL A 173 -21.03 -26.71 26.18
N LEU A 174 -21.35 -25.84 27.14
CA LEU A 174 -20.43 -24.87 27.74
C LEU A 174 -20.13 -25.26 29.20
N SER A 175 -18.94 -25.79 29.45
CA SER A 175 -18.49 -26.11 30.82
C SER A 175 -17.79 -24.91 31.47
N PRO A 176 -17.72 -24.85 32.82
CA PRO A 176 -16.96 -23.79 33.50
C PRO A 176 -15.51 -23.68 33.05
N ALA A 177 -14.84 -24.80 32.79
CA ALA A 177 -13.48 -24.83 32.27
C ALA A 177 -13.38 -24.25 30.86
N LEU A 178 -14.38 -24.51 30.01
CA LEU A 178 -14.44 -23.94 28.66
C LEU A 178 -14.65 -22.42 28.70
N ILE A 179 -15.47 -21.90 29.63
CA ILE A 179 -15.62 -20.45 29.83
C ILE A 179 -14.27 -19.80 30.16
N GLN A 180 -13.47 -20.43 31.04
CA GLN A 180 -12.14 -19.93 31.35
C GLN A 180 -11.25 -19.89 30.10
N LYS A 181 -11.30 -20.92 29.25
CA LYS A 181 -10.59 -20.93 27.97
C LYS A 181 -11.04 -19.83 27.02
N TYR A 182 -12.34 -19.51 26.97
CA TYR A 182 -12.84 -18.36 26.22
C TYR A 182 -12.27 -17.03 26.73
N LEU A 183 -12.18 -16.85 28.05
CA LEU A 183 -11.60 -15.63 28.64
C LEU A 183 -10.10 -15.51 28.36
N ASP A 184 -9.35 -16.62 28.46
CA ASP A 184 -7.92 -16.64 28.16
C ASP A 184 -7.67 -16.35 26.67
N ALA A 185 -8.47 -16.94 25.77
CA ALA A 185 -8.41 -16.66 24.35
C ALA A 185 -8.79 -15.21 24.02
N ALA A 186 -9.77 -14.62 24.71
CA ALA A 186 -10.12 -13.22 24.55
C ALA A 186 -8.99 -12.28 24.99
N ARG A 187 -8.25 -12.63 26.06
CA ARG A 187 -7.05 -11.89 26.49
C ARG A 187 -5.94 -11.97 25.45
N ASP A 188 -5.65 -13.16 24.94
CA ASP A 188 -4.66 -13.37 23.89
C ASP A 188 -4.99 -12.53 22.64
N VAL A 189 -6.24 -12.57 22.17
CA VAL A 189 -6.70 -11.72 21.06
C VAL A 189 -6.56 -10.22 21.39
N ALA A 190 -6.83 -9.81 22.63
CA ALA A 190 -6.69 -8.42 23.05
C ALA A 190 -5.23 -7.95 23.10
N ASP A 191 -4.26 -8.84 23.38
CA ASP A 191 -2.83 -8.51 23.36
C ASP A 191 -2.32 -8.17 21.94
N HIS A 192 -3.04 -8.61 20.91
CA HIS A 192 -2.80 -8.25 19.52
C HIS A 192 -3.42 -6.90 19.11
N ALA A 193 -4.22 -6.27 19.97
CA ALA A 193 -4.91 -5.02 19.66
C ALA A 193 -3.98 -3.81 19.82
N MET A 194 -3.82 -3.05 18.73
CA MET A 194 -3.12 -1.78 18.68
C MET A 194 -4.12 -0.62 18.74
N LEU A 195 -4.11 0.12 19.85
CA LEU A 195 -4.94 1.31 20.04
C LEU A 195 -4.33 2.50 19.28
N LEU A 196 -5.12 3.08 18.37
CA LEU A 196 -4.75 4.24 17.56
C LEU A 196 -5.60 5.46 17.94
N PRO A 197 -5.13 6.69 17.66
CA PRO A 197 -5.93 7.90 17.89
C PRO A 197 -7.31 7.88 17.20
N ALA A 198 -7.43 7.18 16.08
CA ALA A 198 -8.64 7.12 15.26
C ALA A 198 -9.38 5.77 15.31
N GLY A 199 -8.95 4.82 16.13
CA GLY A 199 -9.60 3.50 16.19
C GLY A 199 -8.69 2.39 16.72
N ILE A 200 -9.01 1.15 16.34
CA ILE A 200 -8.27 -0.05 16.75
C ILE A 200 -7.81 -0.79 15.50
N GLN A 201 -6.58 -1.30 15.53
CA GLN A 201 -6.05 -2.26 14.57
C GLN A 201 -5.57 -3.50 15.30
N PHE A 202 -5.32 -4.58 14.58
CA PHE A 202 -4.67 -5.77 15.12
C PHE A 202 -3.34 -6.01 14.40
N SER A 203 -2.39 -6.63 15.10
CA SER A 203 -1.07 -7.01 14.59
C SER A 203 -0.81 -8.48 14.90
N PRO A 204 -0.01 -9.20 14.09
CA PRO A 204 0.45 -10.54 14.45
C PRO A 204 1.40 -10.54 15.66
N SER A 205 1.91 -9.39 16.07
CA SER A 205 2.78 -9.22 17.24
C SER A 205 2.01 -8.66 18.42
N THR A 206 2.52 -8.86 19.64
CA THR A 206 1.90 -8.39 20.90
C THR A 206 2.68 -7.29 21.60
N THR A 207 3.78 -6.79 21.00
CA THR A 207 4.63 -5.76 21.61
C THR A 207 4.61 -4.45 20.83
N ALA A 208 4.59 -3.33 21.56
CA ALA A 208 4.64 -1.99 20.97
C ALA A 208 5.89 -1.73 20.11
N ARG A 209 7.01 -2.38 20.45
CA ARG A 209 8.24 -2.30 19.65
C ARG A 209 8.04 -2.96 18.29
N ASP A 210 7.45 -4.14 18.26
CA ASP A 210 7.23 -4.88 17.02
C ASP A 210 6.22 -4.15 16.14
N TRP A 211 5.14 -3.62 16.71
CA TRP A 211 4.19 -2.78 15.98
C TRP A 211 4.88 -1.58 15.33
N THR A 212 5.76 -0.91 16.07
CA THR A 212 6.54 0.22 15.53
C THR A 212 7.44 -0.23 14.39
N ASN A 213 8.15 -1.35 14.55
CA ASN A 213 9.02 -1.91 13.53
C ASN A 213 8.24 -2.32 12.27
N GLU A 214 7.07 -2.93 12.42
CA GLU A 214 6.16 -3.29 11.32
C GLU A 214 5.74 -2.06 10.52
N LYS A 215 5.27 -1.00 11.21
CA LYS A 215 4.87 0.24 10.52
C LYS A 215 6.06 0.91 9.83
N LEU A 216 7.23 0.96 10.48
CA LEU A 216 8.44 1.52 9.87
C LEU A 216 8.90 0.70 8.66
N ALA A 217 8.82 -0.63 8.72
CA ALA A 217 9.14 -1.51 7.60
C ALA A 217 8.18 -1.29 6.43
N ALA A 218 6.88 -1.15 6.69
CA ALA A 218 5.89 -0.83 5.66
C ALA A 218 6.15 0.52 4.99
N ILE A 219 6.49 1.55 5.77
CA ILE A 219 6.86 2.88 5.26
C ILE A 219 8.12 2.79 4.39
N ARG A 220 9.17 2.11 4.86
CA ARG A 220 10.42 1.94 4.10
C ARG A 220 10.15 1.20 2.79
N SER A 221 9.46 0.07 2.84
CA SER A 221 9.06 -0.71 1.67
C SER A 221 8.27 0.12 0.66
N PHE A 222 7.36 0.99 1.13
CA PHE A 222 6.64 1.92 0.26
C PHE A 222 7.58 2.84 -0.53
N TYR A 223 8.55 3.45 0.15
CA TYR A 223 9.50 4.41 -0.45
C TYR A 223 10.59 3.75 -1.29
N ASP A 224 11.02 2.55 -0.92
CA ASP A 224 12.06 1.78 -1.63
C ASP A 224 11.66 1.51 -3.09
N ARG A 225 10.36 1.44 -3.39
CA ARG A 225 9.84 1.32 -4.76
C ARG A 225 10.22 2.49 -5.68
N TYR A 226 10.53 3.65 -5.09
CA TYR A 226 10.77 4.90 -5.82
C TYR A 226 12.18 5.48 -5.62
N CYS A 227 12.98 4.89 -4.74
CA CYS A 227 14.31 5.40 -4.38
C CYS A 227 15.42 4.55 -5.01
N ALA A 228 16.59 5.17 -5.23
CA ALA A 228 17.80 4.44 -5.59
C ALA A 228 18.39 3.75 -4.36
N THR A 229 18.93 2.55 -4.56
CA THR A 229 19.66 1.77 -3.55
C THR A 229 21.13 2.20 -3.40
N THR A 230 21.60 3.14 -4.23
CA THR A 230 23.00 3.58 -4.27
C THR A 230 23.26 4.83 -3.39
N GLY A 231 24.50 5.00 -2.95
CA GLY A 231 24.94 6.16 -2.16
C GLY A 231 25.01 5.95 -0.65
N GLY A 232 24.96 4.69 -0.18
CA GLY A 232 25.27 4.35 1.20
C GLY A 232 26.73 4.64 1.54
N THR A 233 26.95 5.12 2.75
CA THR A 233 28.26 5.29 3.38
C THR A 233 28.44 4.13 4.36
N PRO A 234 29.45 3.27 4.17
CA PRO A 234 29.72 2.19 5.10
C PRO A 234 30.14 2.77 6.46
N VAL A 235 29.44 2.36 7.51
CA VAL A 235 29.72 2.71 8.90
C VAL A 235 29.84 1.41 9.68
N ASN A 236 30.92 1.28 10.44
CA ASN A 236 31.14 0.16 11.34
C ASN A 236 30.63 0.53 12.73
N LEU A 237 29.64 -0.19 13.23
CA LEU A 237 29.16 -0.09 14.60
C LEU A 237 29.38 -1.43 15.29
N GLN A 238 30.29 -1.45 16.27
CA GLN A 238 30.58 -2.62 17.11
C GLN A 238 30.97 -3.89 16.31
N GLY A 239 31.71 -3.72 15.21
CA GLY A 239 32.20 -4.85 14.39
C GLY A 239 31.24 -5.28 13.27
N VAL A 240 30.04 -4.70 13.19
CA VAL A 240 29.10 -4.93 12.09
C VAL A 240 29.14 -3.73 11.14
N GLN A 241 29.39 -4.00 9.86
CA GLN A 241 29.42 -3.00 8.80
C GLN A 241 28.00 -2.78 8.26
N PHE A 242 27.54 -1.54 8.32
CA PHE A 242 26.23 -1.11 7.81
C PHE A 242 26.40 -0.01 6.78
N GLU A 243 25.59 -0.01 5.72
CA GLU A 243 25.50 1.12 4.78
C GLU A 243 24.51 2.16 5.35
N THR A 244 25.02 3.26 5.92
CA THR A 244 24.18 4.39 6.33
C THR A 244 23.87 5.27 5.11
N ASN A 245 22.68 5.86 5.01
CA ASN A 245 22.24 6.65 3.85
C ASN A 245 21.99 5.84 2.56
N GLY A 246 21.98 4.50 2.62
CA GLY A 246 21.47 3.65 1.54
C GLY A 246 19.93 3.67 1.52
N GLY A 247 19.33 3.96 0.35
CA GLY A 247 17.88 4.12 0.22
C GLY A 247 17.38 5.50 0.66
N GLY A 248 16.31 5.98 0.02
CA GLY A 248 15.68 7.28 0.33
C GLY A 248 16.03 8.44 -0.61
N ARG A 249 16.93 8.27 -1.58
CA ARG A 249 17.18 9.26 -2.63
C ARG A 249 16.36 8.96 -3.88
N LEU A 250 15.63 9.94 -4.37
CA LEU A 250 14.90 9.82 -5.63
C LEU A 250 15.90 9.84 -6.81
N PRO A 251 15.87 8.86 -7.72
CA PRO A 251 16.77 8.79 -8.88
C PRO A 251 16.39 9.84 -9.93
N LEU A 252 16.75 11.12 -9.69
CA LEU A 252 16.36 12.26 -10.53
C LEU A 252 16.56 12.04 -12.03
N GLU A 253 17.67 11.42 -12.42
CA GLU A 253 17.97 11.07 -13.81
C GLU A 253 16.85 10.25 -14.47
N ARG A 254 16.30 9.24 -13.76
CA ARG A 254 15.18 8.43 -14.27
C ARG A 254 13.91 9.26 -14.46
N TYR A 255 13.67 10.21 -13.55
CA TYR A 255 12.51 11.11 -13.67
C TYR A 255 12.66 12.06 -14.86
N LEU A 256 13.83 12.67 -15.03
CA LEU A 256 14.10 13.55 -16.18
C LEU A 256 14.05 12.80 -17.49
N HIS A 257 14.63 11.60 -17.57
CA HIS A 257 14.53 10.74 -18.74
C HIS A 257 13.07 10.43 -19.11
N ALA A 258 12.25 10.03 -18.14
CA ALA A 258 10.82 9.79 -18.35
C ALA A 258 10.08 11.04 -18.85
N LEU A 259 10.32 12.19 -18.23
CA LEU A 259 9.70 13.45 -18.66
C LEU A 259 10.12 13.86 -20.07
N LEU A 260 11.40 13.67 -20.45
CA LEU A 260 11.89 13.97 -21.79
C LEU A 260 11.30 13.02 -22.83
N ASN A 261 11.21 11.73 -22.52
CA ASN A 261 10.65 10.71 -23.41
C ASN A 261 9.16 10.96 -23.71
N HIS A 262 8.39 11.40 -22.70
CA HIS A 262 6.95 11.64 -22.83
C HIS A 262 6.58 13.13 -22.97
N ARG A 263 7.56 14.03 -23.17
CA ARG A 263 7.38 15.49 -23.07
C ARG A 263 6.28 16.04 -23.96
N GLU A 264 6.29 15.66 -25.24
CA GLU A 264 5.33 16.17 -26.23
C GLU A 264 3.93 15.63 -25.96
N ALA A 265 3.83 14.36 -25.55
CA ALA A 265 2.57 13.72 -25.16
C ALA A 265 1.96 14.35 -23.89
N LEU A 266 2.80 14.74 -22.93
CA LEU A 266 2.38 15.46 -21.74
C LEU A 266 1.95 16.90 -22.06
N ARG A 267 2.65 17.59 -22.98
CA ARG A 267 2.33 18.97 -23.40
C ARG A 267 1.02 19.06 -24.17
N ASN A 268 0.76 18.12 -25.06
CA ASN A 268 -0.47 18.09 -25.85
C ASN A 268 -1.65 17.42 -25.12
N GLY A 269 -1.43 16.90 -23.90
CA GLY A 269 -2.45 16.25 -23.09
C GLY A 269 -2.89 14.86 -23.56
N SER A 270 -2.13 14.21 -24.45
CA SER A 270 -2.44 12.84 -24.91
C SER A 270 -2.13 11.75 -23.88
N ILE A 271 -1.30 12.06 -22.89
CA ILE A 271 -1.06 11.20 -21.73
C ILE A 271 -1.06 12.04 -20.44
N ASP A 272 -1.54 11.47 -19.34
CA ASP A 272 -1.48 12.11 -18.04
C ASP A 272 -0.18 11.73 -17.30
N ILE A 273 0.20 12.56 -16.32
CA ILE A 273 1.44 12.33 -15.57
C ILE A 273 1.35 11.05 -14.70
N ALA A 274 0.13 10.64 -14.33
CA ALA A 274 -0.13 9.45 -13.55
C ALA A 274 0.15 8.17 -14.36
N ALA A 275 -0.26 8.12 -15.63
CA ALA A 275 0.04 7.02 -16.54
C ALA A 275 1.54 6.93 -16.83
N VAL A 276 2.22 8.06 -17.04
CA VAL A 276 3.69 8.05 -17.20
C VAL A 276 4.37 7.51 -15.95
N ALA A 277 3.99 7.98 -14.75
CA ALA A 277 4.55 7.48 -13.50
C ALA A 277 4.29 5.99 -13.29
N ALA A 278 3.10 5.48 -13.65
CA ALA A 278 2.77 4.06 -13.56
C ALA A 278 3.62 3.22 -14.54
N ALA A 279 3.73 3.66 -15.80
CA ALA A 279 4.51 2.98 -16.84
C ALA A 279 6.01 2.91 -16.50
N GLU A 280 6.57 3.99 -15.98
CA GLU A 280 8.00 4.13 -15.67
C GLU A 280 8.36 3.66 -14.25
N LYS A 281 7.36 3.24 -13.46
CA LYS A 281 7.49 2.84 -12.04
C LYS A 281 8.14 3.94 -11.20
N LEU A 282 7.65 5.17 -11.36
CA LEU A 282 8.12 6.38 -10.69
C LEU A 282 7.09 6.91 -9.70
N SER A 283 7.52 7.75 -8.77
CA SER A 283 6.61 8.42 -7.83
C SER A 283 5.74 9.42 -8.59
N PRO A 284 4.40 9.26 -8.64
CA PRO A 284 3.53 10.18 -9.36
C PRO A 284 3.58 11.59 -8.76
N ARG A 285 3.68 11.69 -7.43
CA ARG A 285 3.78 12.98 -6.73
C ARG A 285 5.04 13.73 -7.11
N TYR A 286 6.19 13.07 -7.10
CA TYR A 286 7.46 13.72 -7.43
C TYR A 286 7.56 14.05 -8.92
N LEU A 287 7.15 13.13 -9.80
CA LEU A 287 7.14 13.35 -11.25
C LEU A 287 6.27 14.56 -11.62
N ASN A 288 5.07 14.66 -11.03
CA ASN A 288 4.18 15.82 -11.21
C ASN A 288 4.80 17.12 -10.67
N THR A 289 5.43 17.08 -9.50
CA THR A 289 6.09 18.26 -8.93
C THR A 289 7.22 18.75 -9.83
N LEU A 290 8.04 17.83 -10.35
CA LEU A 290 9.14 18.13 -11.25
C LEU A 290 8.64 18.67 -12.59
N TRP A 291 7.61 18.04 -13.18
CA TRP A 291 6.97 18.51 -14.42
C TRP A 291 6.45 19.94 -14.27
N ASN A 292 5.69 20.20 -13.19
CA ASN A 292 5.14 21.53 -12.95
C ASN A 292 6.25 22.56 -12.76
N ALA A 293 7.31 22.27 -12.01
CA ALA A 293 8.44 23.19 -11.84
C ALA A 293 9.16 23.52 -13.17
N LEU A 294 9.25 22.54 -14.07
CA LEU A 294 9.88 22.69 -15.40
C LEU A 294 8.97 23.39 -16.43
N GLN A 295 7.66 23.47 -16.17
CA GLN A 295 6.68 24.08 -17.07
C GLN A 295 6.11 25.41 -16.53
N ASP A 296 6.35 25.73 -15.26
CA ASP A 296 5.93 26.96 -14.62
C ASP A 296 6.59 28.18 -15.28
N PRO A 297 5.82 29.15 -15.81
CA PRO A 297 6.36 30.32 -16.49
C PRO A 297 6.84 31.42 -15.54
N THR A 298 6.70 31.25 -14.22
CA THR A 298 7.12 32.25 -13.23
C THR A 298 8.64 32.47 -13.33
N PRO A 299 9.11 33.71 -13.59
CA PRO A 299 10.53 34.00 -13.76
C PRO A 299 11.38 33.52 -12.60
N SER A 300 12.54 32.94 -12.90
CA SER A 300 13.47 32.40 -11.92
C SER A 300 14.90 32.36 -12.46
N LEU A 301 15.79 33.09 -11.79
CA LEU A 301 17.23 33.15 -12.09
C LEU A 301 17.87 31.75 -12.23
N LEU A 302 17.39 30.79 -11.44
CA LEU A 302 17.91 29.42 -11.42
C LEU A 302 17.18 28.49 -12.39
N LEU A 303 15.85 28.59 -12.45
CA LEU A 303 15.04 27.62 -13.19
C LEU A 303 14.90 27.98 -14.65
N ASP A 304 14.96 29.26 -15.06
CA ASP A 304 14.68 29.65 -16.45
C ASP A 304 15.67 29.04 -17.43
N GLY A 305 16.96 29.07 -17.09
CA GLY A 305 17.97 28.39 -17.88
C GLY A 305 17.78 26.87 -17.91
N LEU A 306 17.30 26.26 -16.82
CA LEU A 306 17.03 24.82 -16.76
C LEU A 306 15.79 24.45 -17.58
N ARG A 307 14.74 25.27 -17.55
CA ARG A 307 13.51 25.11 -18.32
C ARG A 307 13.79 25.24 -19.81
N GLN A 308 14.63 26.20 -20.22
CA GLN A 308 15.06 26.36 -21.60
C GLN A 308 15.83 25.14 -22.10
N GLU A 309 16.83 24.67 -21.36
CA GLU A 309 17.57 23.45 -21.72
C GLU A 309 16.65 22.23 -21.77
N PHE A 310 15.79 22.06 -20.77
CA PHE A 310 14.81 20.98 -20.73
C PHE A 310 13.83 21.03 -21.92
N ALA A 311 13.47 22.22 -22.42
CA ALA A 311 12.57 22.34 -23.56
C ALA A 311 13.18 21.86 -24.88
N SER A 312 14.50 22.00 -25.06
CA SER A 312 15.22 21.55 -26.26
C SER A 312 15.91 20.19 -26.14
N ALA A 313 16.08 19.67 -24.92
CA ALA A 313 16.79 18.43 -24.63
C ALA A 313 16.14 17.18 -25.26
N GLN A 314 16.96 16.17 -25.53
CA GLN A 314 16.56 14.81 -25.88
C GLN A 314 16.64 13.89 -24.65
N PRO A 315 15.98 12.72 -24.64
CA PRO A 315 16.05 11.78 -23.52
C PRO A 315 17.48 11.41 -23.08
N THR A 316 18.43 11.38 -24.02
CA THR A 316 19.86 11.14 -23.77
C THR A 316 20.54 12.23 -22.94
N ASP A 317 19.97 13.43 -22.87
CA ASP A 317 20.52 14.58 -22.15
C ASP A 317 20.13 14.59 -20.65
N ALA A 318 19.36 13.59 -20.19
CA ALA A 318 18.90 13.49 -18.80
C ALA A 318 20.06 13.53 -17.79
N VAL A 319 21.21 12.93 -18.11
CA VAL A 319 22.41 12.94 -17.27
C VAL A 319 22.98 14.36 -17.13
N ALA A 320 23.05 15.12 -18.23
CA ALA A 320 23.57 16.49 -18.22
C ALA A 320 22.69 17.42 -17.37
N LEU A 321 21.36 17.33 -17.54
CA LEU A 321 20.39 18.07 -16.73
C LEU A 321 20.49 17.67 -15.24
N THR A 322 20.65 16.39 -14.94
CA THR A 322 20.82 15.89 -13.57
C THR A 322 22.08 16.47 -12.92
N ASN A 323 23.22 16.48 -13.64
CA ASN A 323 24.47 17.04 -13.15
C ASN A 323 24.38 18.55 -12.90
N ARG A 324 23.69 19.29 -13.77
CA ARG A 324 23.45 20.72 -13.59
C ARG A 324 22.61 21.01 -12.34
N ILE A 325 21.54 20.25 -12.12
CA ILE A 325 20.72 20.37 -10.91
C ILE A 325 21.53 20.02 -9.67
N ALA A 326 22.34 18.96 -9.72
CA ALA A 326 23.21 18.56 -8.61
C ALA A 326 24.23 19.64 -8.24
N ALA A 327 24.82 20.33 -9.22
CA ALA A 327 25.73 21.44 -8.98
C ALA A 327 25.05 22.58 -8.21
N TRP A 328 23.85 22.98 -8.64
CA TRP A 328 23.06 23.99 -7.90
C TRP A 328 22.67 23.53 -6.50
N GLN A 329 22.29 22.26 -6.34
CA GLN A 329 21.96 21.72 -5.01
C GLN A 329 23.15 21.80 -4.05
N GLN A 330 24.38 21.55 -4.51
CA GLN A 330 25.59 21.65 -3.69
C GLN A 330 25.94 23.10 -3.33
N THR A 331 25.61 24.06 -4.19
CA THR A 331 25.83 25.49 -3.94
C THR A 331 24.80 26.07 -2.96
N LEU A 332 23.54 25.68 -3.12
CA LEU A 332 22.40 26.26 -2.39
C LEU A 332 22.10 25.53 -1.08
N TRP A 333 22.63 24.33 -0.88
CA TRP A 333 22.31 23.51 0.28
C TRP A 333 23.52 22.79 0.87
N ARG A 334 23.58 22.78 2.19
CA ARG A 334 24.46 21.90 2.97
C ARG A 334 23.62 20.79 3.59
N PHE A 335 24.00 19.55 3.34
CA PHE A 335 23.36 18.37 3.93
C PHE A 335 24.15 17.89 5.15
N THR A 336 23.47 17.66 6.28
CA THR A 336 24.05 17.18 7.54
C THR A 336 23.63 15.74 7.82
N THR A 337 24.24 15.09 8.81
CA THR A 337 23.90 13.71 9.16
C THR A 337 22.66 13.66 10.06
N ILE A 338 21.64 12.88 9.68
CA ILE A 338 20.36 12.77 10.38
C ILE A 338 20.53 12.40 11.87
N GLY A 339 21.44 11.48 12.21
CA GLY A 339 21.70 11.06 13.59
C GLY A 339 22.33 12.12 14.51
N HIS A 340 22.71 13.29 13.98
CA HIS A 340 23.21 14.43 14.76
C HIS A 340 22.14 15.49 15.04
N ILE A 341 20.95 15.37 14.44
CA ILE A 341 19.85 16.33 14.63
C ILE A 341 19.33 16.21 16.07
N GLY A 342 19.22 17.35 16.76
CA GLY A 342 18.71 17.41 18.14
C GLY A 342 19.76 17.15 19.24
N LYS A 343 21.02 16.88 18.90
CA LYS A 343 22.12 16.91 19.88
C LYS A 343 22.34 18.34 20.38
N ARG A 344 22.84 18.48 21.62
CA ARG A 344 23.33 19.78 22.14
C ARG A 344 24.40 20.29 21.16
N ASP A 345 24.18 21.47 20.60
CA ASP A 345 25.01 22.11 19.56
C ASP A 345 25.07 21.36 18.20
N GLY A 346 24.15 20.43 17.96
CA GLY A 346 24.00 19.70 16.69
C GLY A 346 23.24 20.49 15.61
N PRO A 347 23.26 20.02 14.35
CA PRO A 347 22.49 20.62 13.27
C PRO A 347 20.98 20.57 13.57
N LYS A 348 20.26 21.65 13.25
CA LYS A 348 18.80 21.73 13.48
C LYS A 348 17.98 21.01 12.40
N ALA A 349 18.57 20.80 11.23
CA ALA A 349 17.90 20.21 10.08
C ALA A 349 18.88 19.39 9.23
N TRP A 350 18.35 18.40 8.51
CA TRP A 350 19.09 17.60 7.55
C TRP A 350 19.59 18.43 6.37
N GLN A 351 18.75 19.32 5.84
CA GLN A 351 19.07 20.22 4.73
C GLN A 351 19.08 21.65 5.26
N ILE A 352 20.20 22.35 5.08
CA ILE A 352 20.42 23.72 5.56
C ILE A 352 20.68 24.62 4.36
N PRO A 353 19.97 25.76 4.20
CA PRO A 353 20.21 26.67 3.10
C PRO A 353 21.61 27.30 3.18
N SER A 354 22.20 27.51 2.02
CA SER A 354 23.42 28.26 1.77
C SER A 354 23.05 29.43 0.86
N ASP A 355 23.49 30.64 1.22
CA ASP A 355 23.35 31.81 0.38
C ASP A 355 24.66 32.01 -0.40
N PRO A 356 24.69 31.74 -1.71
CA PRO A 356 25.88 31.93 -2.52
C PRO A 356 26.07 33.38 -2.99
N VAL A 357 25.17 34.30 -2.63
CA VAL A 357 25.25 35.69 -3.06
C VAL A 357 26.26 36.44 -2.19
N ASP A 358 27.42 36.73 -2.79
CA ASP A 358 28.45 37.57 -2.19
C ASP A 358 28.43 38.97 -2.82
N VAL A 359 28.46 40.00 -1.95
CA VAL A 359 28.58 41.42 -2.38
C VAL A 359 29.94 41.74 -3.01
N ARG A 360 30.94 40.85 -2.83
CA ARG A 360 32.29 41.01 -3.38
C ARG A 360 32.94 39.65 -3.58
N GLN A 361 33.41 39.41 -4.79
CA GLN A 361 34.14 38.18 -5.14
C GLN A 361 35.54 38.51 -5.71
N GLU A 362 36.55 37.75 -5.26
CA GLU A 362 37.90 37.81 -5.84
C GLU A 362 38.06 36.70 -6.88
N ILE A 363 38.41 37.06 -8.11
CA ILE A 363 38.64 36.10 -9.20
C ILE A 363 40.14 36.00 -9.46
N ARG A 364 40.68 34.78 -9.38
CA ARG A 364 42.08 34.46 -9.69
C ARG A 364 42.14 33.52 -10.89
N LEU A 365 42.78 33.98 -11.97
CA LEU A 365 42.97 33.19 -13.18
C LEU A 365 44.46 32.87 -13.33
N PRO A 366 44.86 31.59 -13.33
CA PRO A 366 46.25 31.23 -13.57
C PRO A 366 46.64 31.55 -15.01
N ILE A 367 47.82 32.14 -15.20
CA ILE A 367 48.41 32.33 -16.54
C ILE A 367 49.05 31.00 -16.96
N PRO A 368 48.67 30.42 -18.12
CA PRO A 368 49.27 29.18 -18.59
C PRO A 368 50.79 29.33 -18.76
N ALA A 369 51.56 28.33 -18.31
CA ALA A 369 53.03 28.30 -18.41
C ALA A 369 53.53 27.94 -19.82
N THR A 370 52.84 28.39 -20.87
CA THR A 370 53.18 28.13 -22.27
C THR A 370 53.48 29.43 -23.00
N SER A 371 54.42 29.39 -23.95
CA SER A 371 54.72 30.54 -24.81
C SER A 371 53.56 30.80 -25.77
N GLY A 372 52.94 31.97 -25.70
CA GLY A 372 51.82 32.33 -26.56
C GLY A 372 51.17 33.67 -26.20
N THR A 373 50.24 34.13 -27.04
CA THR A 373 49.38 35.28 -26.73
C THR A 373 48.08 34.77 -26.12
N PHE A 374 47.80 35.17 -24.88
CA PHE A 374 46.55 34.84 -24.19
C PHE A 374 45.60 36.04 -24.20
N ARG A 375 44.32 35.78 -24.46
CA ARG A 375 43.26 36.79 -24.35
C ARG A 375 42.31 36.39 -23.23
N PHE A 376 42.11 37.33 -22.32
CA PHE A 376 41.15 37.20 -21.23
C PHE A 376 40.00 38.17 -21.48
N TRP A 377 38.78 37.71 -21.23
CA TRP A 377 37.57 38.51 -21.32
C TRP A 377 36.93 38.58 -19.94
N LEU A 378 36.50 39.77 -19.54
CA LEU A 378 35.67 39.97 -18.36
C LEU A 378 34.27 40.31 -18.87
N ALA A 379 33.27 39.56 -18.43
CA ALA A 379 31.88 39.78 -18.76
C ALA A 379 31.07 39.84 -17.47
N THR A 380 30.13 40.77 -17.41
CA THR A 380 29.10 40.88 -16.37
C THR A 380 27.75 40.84 -17.04
N ALA A 381 26.84 40.08 -16.47
CA ALA A 381 25.44 40.00 -16.86
C ALA A 381 24.59 40.11 -15.58
N ASP A 382 23.32 40.48 -15.74
CA ASP A 382 22.33 40.34 -14.68
C ASP A 382 22.01 38.84 -14.44
N ALA A 383 21.34 38.55 -13.33
CA ALA A 383 21.00 37.17 -12.99
C ALA A 383 19.72 36.68 -13.71
N GLY A 384 19.13 37.48 -14.60
CA GLY A 384 17.89 37.17 -15.34
C GLY A 384 16.66 37.96 -14.89
N ASP A 385 16.77 38.82 -13.87
CA ASP A 385 15.73 39.77 -13.41
C ASP A 385 15.83 41.15 -14.09
N GLY A 386 16.77 41.30 -15.02
CA GLY A 386 17.10 42.57 -15.65
C GLY A 386 18.13 43.35 -14.83
N HIS A 387 18.63 44.43 -15.40
CA HIS A 387 19.77 45.19 -14.86
C HIS A 387 19.34 46.45 -14.08
N GLU A 388 18.04 46.59 -13.79
CA GLU A 388 17.52 47.79 -13.14
C GLU A 388 17.95 47.79 -11.66
N HIS A 389 18.85 48.73 -11.30
CA HIS A 389 19.53 48.86 -10.00
C HIS A 389 20.76 47.95 -9.77
N ASP A 390 21.20 47.22 -10.79
CA ASP A 390 22.40 46.39 -10.70
C ASP A 390 23.67 47.18 -11.02
N VAL A 391 24.68 47.05 -10.14
CA VAL A 391 26.00 47.67 -10.32
C VAL A 391 27.10 46.64 -10.08
N ALA A 392 27.80 46.26 -11.14
CA ALA A 392 29.00 45.43 -11.06
C ALA A 392 30.27 46.28 -11.20
N VAL A 393 31.13 46.26 -10.18
CA VAL A 393 32.39 47.02 -10.17
C VAL A 393 33.60 46.07 -10.24
N TRP A 394 34.27 46.05 -11.40
CA TRP A 394 35.57 45.42 -11.53
C TRP A 394 36.65 46.32 -10.93
N SER A 395 37.32 45.85 -9.89
CA SER A 395 38.34 46.63 -9.20
C SER A 395 39.63 45.83 -9.03
N ASN A 396 40.74 46.56 -9.00
CA ASN A 396 42.08 46.05 -8.70
C ASN A 396 42.61 44.92 -9.63
N PRO A 397 42.48 45.05 -10.96
CA PRO A 397 43.02 44.06 -11.89
C PRO A 397 44.56 44.09 -11.86
N ARG A 398 45.18 42.95 -11.59
CA ARG A 398 46.64 42.84 -11.44
C ARG A 398 47.18 41.45 -11.78
N PHE A 399 48.48 41.39 -12.05
CA PHE A 399 49.26 40.16 -12.06
C PHE A 399 49.93 39.96 -10.70
N THR A 400 49.88 38.74 -10.20
CA THR A 400 50.50 38.34 -8.93
C THR A 400 51.46 37.18 -9.18
N ALA A 401 52.67 37.25 -8.64
CA ALA A 401 53.64 36.15 -8.68
C ALA A 401 54.31 35.98 -7.31
N PRO A 402 54.55 34.74 -6.83
CA PRO A 402 55.19 34.51 -5.53
C PRO A 402 56.52 35.24 -5.40
N GLY A 403 56.69 35.99 -4.30
CA GLY A 403 57.93 36.73 -4.01
C GLY A 403 58.16 37.98 -4.86
N GLN A 404 57.20 38.35 -5.71
CA GLN A 404 57.25 39.55 -6.55
C GLN A 404 56.17 40.55 -6.13
N PRO A 405 56.37 41.86 -6.30
CA PRO A 405 55.31 42.84 -6.10
C PRO A 405 54.20 42.67 -7.14
N ASP A 406 52.96 42.97 -6.75
CA ASP A 406 51.80 42.99 -7.64
C ASP A 406 52.03 43.97 -8.80
N LEU A 407 51.77 43.53 -10.04
CA LEU A 407 51.81 44.38 -11.22
C LEU A 407 50.38 44.71 -11.67
N LEU A 408 49.90 45.91 -11.38
CA LEU A 408 48.56 46.35 -11.81
C LEU A 408 48.46 46.37 -13.34
N LEU A 409 47.31 45.98 -13.89
CA LEU A 409 47.11 45.90 -15.35
C LEU A 409 47.38 47.25 -16.06
N ARG A 410 47.07 48.37 -15.39
CA ARG A 410 47.34 49.72 -15.90
C ARG A 410 48.83 50.03 -16.08
N ASP A 411 49.69 49.38 -15.30
CA ASP A 411 51.12 49.64 -15.23
C ASP A 411 51.94 48.66 -16.11
N VAL A 412 51.31 47.63 -16.66
CA VAL A 412 51.96 46.58 -17.47
C VAL A 412 52.71 47.15 -18.67
N ARG A 413 52.13 48.10 -19.40
CA ARG A 413 52.79 48.69 -20.57
C ARG A 413 54.06 49.43 -20.18
N ARG A 414 54.02 50.18 -19.08
CA ARG A 414 55.17 50.90 -18.55
C ARG A 414 56.25 49.94 -18.08
N ALA A 415 55.87 48.93 -17.29
CA ALA A 415 56.80 47.91 -16.82
C ALA A 415 57.46 47.15 -17.98
N ALA A 416 56.71 46.80 -19.04
CA ALA A 416 57.25 46.14 -20.22
C ALA A 416 58.26 47.03 -20.99
N LEU A 417 57.98 48.33 -21.11
CA LEU A 417 58.93 49.28 -21.72
C LEU A 417 60.21 49.40 -20.89
N GLU A 418 60.08 49.56 -19.57
CA GLU A 418 61.23 49.65 -18.66
C GLU A 418 62.08 48.37 -18.68
N LEU A 419 61.44 47.19 -18.71
CA LEU A 419 62.12 45.91 -18.85
C LEU A 419 62.82 45.75 -20.20
N ASN A 420 62.19 46.16 -21.30
CA ASN A 420 62.82 46.12 -22.63
C ASN A 420 64.03 47.08 -22.69
N GLN A 421 63.89 48.31 -22.18
CA GLN A 421 65.00 49.27 -22.11
C GLN A 421 66.14 48.78 -21.21
N TYR A 422 65.81 48.14 -20.08
CA TYR A 422 66.80 47.52 -19.21
C TYR A 422 67.52 46.38 -19.93
N ARG A 423 66.76 45.49 -20.59
CA ARG A 423 67.32 44.40 -21.40
C ARG A 423 68.25 44.92 -22.49
N ASP A 424 67.84 45.96 -23.20
CA ASP A 424 68.66 46.54 -24.29
C ASP A 424 69.95 47.16 -23.75
N ARG A 425 69.89 47.85 -22.59
CA ARG A 425 71.11 48.34 -21.89
C ARG A 425 72.04 47.19 -21.48
N VAL A 426 71.49 46.12 -20.91
CA VAL A 426 72.28 44.93 -20.53
C VAL A 426 72.91 44.27 -21.76
N ILE A 427 72.15 44.13 -22.86
CA ILE A 427 72.67 43.57 -24.12
C ILE A 427 73.78 44.45 -24.70
N GLN A 428 73.65 45.79 -24.64
CA GLN A 428 74.69 46.70 -25.09
C GLN A 428 76.00 46.54 -24.29
N THR A 429 75.90 46.22 -22.99
CA THR A 429 77.09 45.91 -22.16
C THR A 429 77.66 44.52 -22.42
N ALA A 430 76.94 43.61 -23.08
CA ALA A 430 77.35 42.21 -23.24
C ALA A 430 78.67 42.08 -24.02
N ALA A 431 78.87 42.88 -25.07
CA ALA A 431 80.12 42.86 -25.85
C ALA A 431 81.32 43.26 -24.98
N ALA A 432 81.19 44.34 -24.20
CA ALA A 432 82.25 44.80 -23.30
C ALA A 432 82.53 43.77 -22.18
N CYS A 433 81.49 43.19 -21.58
CA CYS A 433 81.63 42.14 -20.57
C CYS A 433 82.30 40.87 -21.13
N LEU A 434 81.95 40.44 -22.35
CA LEU A 434 82.57 39.30 -23.02
C LEU A 434 84.04 39.59 -23.38
N GLN A 435 84.36 40.82 -23.77
CA GLN A 435 85.71 41.24 -24.07
C GLN A 435 86.58 41.31 -22.81
N ALA A 436 86.05 41.87 -21.72
CA ALA A 436 86.71 41.84 -20.40
C ALA A 436 86.92 40.40 -19.91
N ALA A 437 85.92 39.53 -20.07
CA ALA A 437 86.05 38.10 -19.73
C ALA A 437 87.12 37.40 -20.58
N ALA A 438 87.24 37.72 -21.88
CA ALA A 438 88.27 37.17 -22.75
C ALA A 438 89.69 37.64 -22.37
N VAL A 439 89.84 38.91 -21.98
CA VAL A 439 91.12 39.46 -21.49
C VAL A 439 91.56 38.76 -20.20
N VAL A 440 90.63 38.52 -19.27
CA VAL A 440 90.90 37.77 -18.03
C VAL A 440 91.24 36.30 -18.33
N ALA A 441 90.49 35.65 -19.24
CA ALA A 441 90.72 34.26 -19.61
C ALA A 441 92.08 34.02 -20.30
N ALA A 442 92.63 35.03 -20.98
CA ALA A 442 93.95 34.97 -21.60
C ALA A 442 95.12 35.03 -20.58
N GLN A 443 94.86 35.42 -19.33
CA GLN A 443 95.88 35.58 -18.28
C GLN A 443 95.35 35.11 -16.90
N PRO A 444 95.22 33.78 -16.67
CA PRO A 444 94.51 33.23 -15.52
C PRO A 444 95.22 33.38 -14.16
N ASP A 445 96.53 33.63 -14.15
CA ASP A 445 97.35 33.63 -12.92
C ASP A 445 97.56 35.01 -12.28
N GLN A 446 96.86 36.06 -12.77
CA GLN A 446 96.95 37.41 -12.20
C GLN A 446 95.66 37.82 -11.47
N GLU A 447 95.84 38.44 -10.29
CA GLU A 447 94.77 38.91 -9.42
C GLU A 447 93.86 39.94 -10.13
N LEU A 448 92.55 39.82 -9.91
CA LEU A 448 91.52 40.68 -10.51
C LEU A 448 91.39 41.98 -9.70
N THR A 449 91.94 43.09 -10.20
CA THR A 449 91.77 44.42 -9.59
C THR A 449 90.71 45.27 -10.34
N PRO A 450 90.02 46.22 -9.67
CA PRO A 450 89.01 47.08 -10.29
C PRO A 450 89.51 47.87 -11.51
N GLU A 451 90.80 48.21 -11.53
CA GLU A 451 91.46 48.93 -12.62
C GLU A 451 91.59 48.09 -13.90
N ARG A 452 91.63 46.75 -13.80
CA ARG A 452 91.70 45.84 -14.96
C ARG A 452 90.33 45.54 -15.59
N LEU A 453 89.24 45.77 -14.86
CA LEU A 453 87.87 45.55 -15.36
C LEU A 453 87.30 46.78 -16.09
N THR A 454 87.97 47.93 -16.00
CA THR A 454 87.54 49.22 -16.56
C THR A 454 88.34 49.67 -17.77
N ALA A 455 89.44 48.97 -18.10
CA ALA A 455 90.25 49.16 -19.32
C ALA A 455 89.78 48.21 -20.42
#